data_AF-A0A958NB96-F1
#
_entry.id   AF-A0A958NB96-F1
#
_cell.length_a   1.000
_cell.length_b   1.000
_cell.length_c   1.000
_cell.angle_alpha   90.00
_cell.angle_beta   90.00
_cell.angle_gamma   90.00
#
_symmetry.space_group_name_H-M   'P 1'
#
loop_
_entity.id
_entity.type
_entity.pdbx_description
1 polymer ?
#
loop_
_entity_poly.entity_id
_entity_poly.type
_entity_poly.pdbx_seq_one_letter_code
_entity_poly.pdbx_strand_id
1 'polypeptide(L)'
;MKTKTYKYGKITFKTYLKKVGHSYECGLVFSGKPVFLGNFVHSAYATKWWGVMNQEIRKFSTKFCTSGTVSKTWYTNFLSHHVNVAYFNFLDKILGKYNRAAVSAVSKNSTKYRRLKRNWATTDRVHLKVTAA
;
A
#
# COMPACT_ATOMS: atom_id res chain seq x y z
N MET A 1 5.00 -15.68 -9.46
CA MET A 1 4.22 -15.50 -8.20
C MET A 1 5.13 -15.81 -7.03
N LYS A 2 5.16 -14.96 -5.99
CA LYS A 2 5.90 -15.23 -4.75
C LYS A 2 4.92 -15.69 -3.68
N THR A 3 5.30 -16.67 -2.87
CA THR A 3 4.44 -17.17 -1.77
C THR A 3 5.26 -17.45 -0.52
N LYS A 4 4.63 -17.31 0.65
CA LYS A 4 5.22 -17.73 1.93
C LYS A 4 4.17 -18.45 2.75
N THR A 5 4.56 -19.57 3.35
CA THR A 5 3.66 -20.41 4.15
C THR A 5 4.04 -20.30 5.62
N TYR A 6 3.04 -20.22 6.49
CA TYR A 6 3.16 -20.14 7.93
C TYR A 6 2.34 -21.27 8.54
N LYS A 7 2.92 -22.01 9.48
CA LYS A 7 2.24 -23.09 10.20
C LYS A 7 2.13 -22.73 11.68
N TYR A 8 0.96 -22.92 12.26
CA TYR A 8 0.71 -22.78 13.69
C TYR A 8 -0.13 -23.98 14.16
N GLY A 9 0.51 -24.99 14.73
CA GLY A 9 -0.12 -26.30 14.95
C GLY A 9 -0.65 -26.89 13.64
N LYS A 10 -1.96 -27.25 13.60
CA LYS A 10 -2.64 -27.76 12.40
C LYS A 10 -3.10 -26.67 11.43
N ILE A 11 -2.96 -25.40 11.80
CA ILE A 11 -3.37 -24.26 10.98
C ILE A 11 -2.26 -23.89 10.00
N THR A 12 -2.64 -23.62 8.75
CA THR A 12 -1.73 -23.12 7.72
C THR A 12 -2.25 -21.80 7.14
N PHE A 13 -1.40 -20.78 7.17
CA PHE A 13 -1.60 -19.52 6.47
C PHE A 13 -0.63 -19.43 5.29
N LYS A 14 -1.06 -18.77 4.21
CA LYS A 14 -0.22 -18.55 3.03
C LYS A 14 -0.34 -17.11 2.58
N THR A 15 0.77 -16.39 2.49
CA THR A 15 0.80 -15.11 1.80
C THR A 15 1.26 -15.29 0.37
N TYR A 16 0.83 -14.39 -0.51
CA TYR A 16 1.25 -14.36 -1.90
C TYR A 16 1.42 -12.94 -2.42
N LEU A 17 2.21 -12.83 -3.49
CA LEU A 17 2.34 -11.67 -4.36
C LEU A 17 2.32 -12.18 -5.81
N LYS A 18 1.33 -11.74 -6.59
CA LYS A 18 1.18 -12.10 -8.00
C LYS A 18 0.91 -10.87 -8.87
N LYS A 19 1.29 -10.94 -10.14
CA LYS A 19 0.92 -9.92 -11.14
C LYS A 19 -0.49 -10.25 -11.65
N VAL A 20 -1.34 -9.25 -11.79
CA VAL A 20 -2.72 -9.35 -12.29
C VAL A 20 -2.93 -8.24 -13.31
N GLY A 21 -2.93 -8.60 -14.60
CA GLY A 21 -2.90 -7.62 -15.70
C GLY A 21 -1.69 -6.68 -15.59
N HIS A 22 -1.97 -5.37 -15.54
CA HIS A 22 -0.96 -4.33 -15.33
C HIS A 22 -0.67 -4.01 -13.85
N SER A 23 -1.36 -4.67 -12.92
CA SER A 23 -1.25 -4.44 -11.48
C SER A 23 -0.66 -5.65 -10.75
N TYR A 24 -0.54 -5.53 -9.43
CA TYR A 24 0.01 -6.52 -8.53
C TYR A 24 -0.92 -6.71 -7.34
N GLU A 25 -1.21 -7.97 -7.03
CA GLU A 25 -2.06 -8.38 -5.92
C GLU A 25 -1.20 -9.04 -4.84
N CYS A 26 -1.34 -8.56 -3.61
CA CYS A 26 -0.78 -9.17 -2.41
C CYS A 26 -1.92 -9.68 -1.54
N GLY A 27 -1.85 -10.92 -1.08
CA GLY A 27 -2.89 -11.46 -0.21
C GLY A 27 -2.39 -12.43 0.85
N LEU A 28 -3.27 -12.68 1.83
CA LEU A 28 -3.15 -13.68 2.88
C LEU A 28 -4.32 -14.65 2.74
N VAL A 29 -4.03 -15.94 2.79
CA VAL A 29 -4.99 -17.04 2.66
C VAL A 29 -4.91 -17.91 3.91
N PHE A 30 -6.06 -18.31 4.43
CA PHE A 30 -6.21 -19.28 5.51
C PHE A 30 -7.17 -20.39 5.04
N SER A 31 -6.71 -21.65 5.09
CA SER A 31 -7.53 -22.80 4.66
C SER A 31 -8.18 -22.61 3.27
N GLY A 32 -7.42 -22.04 2.32
CA GLY A 32 -7.91 -21.76 0.95
C GLY A 32 -8.79 -20.51 0.81
N LYS A 33 -9.21 -19.87 1.91
CA LYS A 33 -10.02 -18.64 1.89
C LYS A 33 -9.15 -17.40 2.01
N PRO A 34 -9.37 -16.35 1.18
CA PRO A 34 -8.68 -15.09 1.33
C PRO A 34 -9.10 -14.40 2.63
N VAL A 35 -8.12 -13.95 3.40
CA VAL A 35 -8.27 -13.26 4.70
C VAL A 35 -7.91 -11.78 4.57
N PHE A 36 -7.03 -11.46 3.62
CA PHE A 36 -6.64 -10.10 3.27
C PHE A 36 -6.26 -10.05 1.79
N LEU A 37 -6.56 -8.93 1.14
CA LEU A 37 -6.17 -8.63 -0.23
C LEU A 37 -5.83 -7.14 -0.37
N GLY A 38 -4.68 -6.84 -0.98
CA GLY A 38 -4.24 -5.49 -1.29
C GLY A 38 -3.74 -5.41 -2.73
N ASN A 39 -4.20 -4.40 -3.46
CA ASN A 39 -3.85 -4.17 -4.86
C ASN A 39 -2.90 -2.98 -5.01
N PHE A 40 -1.97 -3.10 -5.94
CA PHE A 40 -0.94 -2.10 -6.21
C PHE A 40 -0.73 -1.95 -7.71
N VAL A 41 -0.67 -0.70 -8.18
CA VAL A 41 -0.34 -0.39 -9.57
C VAL A 41 1.13 -0.71 -9.86
N HIS A 42 2.03 -0.40 -8.93
CA HIS A 42 3.47 -0.59 -9.12
C HIS A 42 4.03 -1.78 -8.32
N SER A 43 4.88 -2.57 -8.99
CA SER A 43 5.57 -3.74 -8.43
C SER A 43 6.40 -3.42 -7.18
N ALA A 44 7.01 -2.24 -7.13
CA ALA A 44 7.83 -1.79 -6.02
C ALA A 44 7.01 -1.68 -4.72
N TYR A 45 5.81 -1.10 -4.79
CA TYR A 45 4.92 -0.98 -3.64
C TYR A 45 4.33 -2.32 -3.23
N ALA A 46 3.95 -3.14 -4.20
CA ALA A 46 3.48 -4.49 -3.94
C ALA A 46 4.54 -5.33 -3.21
N THR A 47 5.79 -5.28 -3.69
CA THR A 47 6.92 -6.00 -3.10
C THR A 47 7.23 -5.49 -1.69
N LYS A 48 7.25 -4.17 -1.50
CA LYS A 48 7.49 -3.56 -0.20
C LYS A 48 6.39 -3.92 0.80
N TRP A 49 5.13 -3.83 0.39
CA TRP A 49 4.00 -4.24 1.22
C TRP A 49 4.07 -5.72 1.58
N TRP A 50 4.34 -6.59 0.60
CA TRP A 50 4.45 -8.03 0.85
C TRP A 50 5.53 -8.33 1.91
N GLY A 51 6.64 -7.59 1.90
CA GLY A 51 7.65 -7.63 2.97
C GLY A 51 7.09 -7.22 4.33
N VAL A 52 6.43 -6.06 4.41
CA VAL A 52 5.83 -5.52 5.66
C VAL A 52 4.76 -6.46 6.22
N MET A 53 3.81 -6.91 5.39
CA MET A 53 2.76 -7.87 5.76
C MET A 53 3.36 -9.13 6.39
N ASN A 54 4.39 -9.69 5.76
CA ASN A 54 5.06 -10.90 6.26
C ASN A 54 5.77 -10.68 7.61
N GLN A 55 6.29 -9.48 7.87
CA GLN A 55 6.87 -9.10 9.16
C GLN A 55 5.79 -8.93 10.23
N GLU A 56 4.67 -8.28 9.89
CA GLU A 56 3.55 -8.07 10.81
C GLU A 56 2.89 -9.39 11.21
N ILE A 57 2.72 -10.34 10.28
CA ILE A 57 2.25 -11.69 10.59
C ILE A 57 3.19 -12.38 11.59
N ARG A 58 4.51 -12.24 11.41
CA ARG A 58 5.49 -12.81 12.35
C ARG A 58 5.35 -12.19 13.74
N LYS A 59 5.34 -10.86 13.84
CA LYS A 59 5.16 -10.15 15.12
C LYS A 59 3.86 -10.54 15.81
N PHE A 60 2.77 -10.63 15.05
CA PHE A 60 1.49 -11.07 15.55
C PHE A 60 1.58 -12.50 16.09
N SER A 61 2.17 -13.43 15.32
CA SER A 61 2.30 -14.84 15.73
C SER A 61 3.17 -15.03 16.97
N THR A 62 4.20 -14.19 17.18
CA THR A 62 5.04 -14.25 18.38
C THR A 62 4.36 -13.67 19.61
N LYS A 63 3.45 -12.70 19.43
CA LYS A 63 2.76 -12.01 20.53
C LYS A 63 1.47 -12.72 20.95
N PHE A 64 0.74 -13.26 19.99
CA PHE A 64 -0.58 -13.84 20.18
C PHE A 64 -0.55 -15.31 19.77
N CYS A 65 -0.11 -16.15 20.70
CA CYS A 65 -0.23 -17.60 20.58
C CYS A 65 -1.70 -18.02 20.76
N THR A 66 -2.11 -19.09 20.09
CA THR A 66 -3.41 -19.74 20.31
C THR A 66 -3.22 -21.10 20.95
N SER A 67 -4.15 -21.48 21.82
CA SER A 67 -4.34 -22.88 22.20
C SER A 67 -5.25 -23.57 21.17
N GLY A 68 -5.33 -24.90 21.22
CA GLY A 68 -6.25 -25.68 20.38
C GLY A 68 -7.74 -25.44 20.66
N THR A 69 -8.07 -24.71 21.74
CA THR A 69 -9.44 -24.40 22.16
C THR A 69 -9.98 -23.08 21.58
N VAL A 70 -9.11 -22.24 21.01
CA VAL A 70 -9.52 -20.95 20.45
C VAL A 70 -10.22 -21.15 19.10
N SER A 71 -11.33 -20.43 18.88
CA SER A 71 -12.05 -20.44 17.61
C SER A 71 -11.15 -19.99 16.45
N LYS A 72 -11.03 -20.85 15.43
CA LYS A 72 -10.29 -20.55 14.19
C LYS A 72 -10.79 -19.29 13.51
N THR A 73 -12.11 -19.09 13.51
CA THR A 73 -12.76 -17.90 12.92
C THR A 73 -12.34 -16.64 13.65
N TRP A 74 -12.39 -16.65 14.99
CA TRP A 74 -11.97 -15.52 15.79
C TRP A 74 -10.50 -15.16 15.54
N TYR A 75 -9.59 -16.15 15.55
CA TYR A 75 -8.18 -15.88 15.34
C TYR A 75 -7.87 -15.37 13.92
N THR A 76 -8.58 -15.91 12.92
CA THR A 76 -8.46 -15.45 11.52
C THR A 76 -8.92 -14.01 11.38
N ASN A 77 -10.05 -13.64 12.00
CA ASN A 77 -10.53 -12.26 12.02
C ASN A 77 -9.57 -11.33 12.75
N PHE A 78 -9.03 -11.76 13.90
CA PHE A 78 -8.07 -10.97 14.65
C PHE A 78 -6.79 -10.68 13.84
N LEU A 79 -6.22 -11.71 13.20
CA LEU A 79 -5.09 -11.54 12.30
C LEU A 79 -5.45 -10.66 11.10
N SER A 80 -6.63 -10.84 10.50
CA SER A 80 -7.09 -10.00 9.38
C SER A 80 -7.14 -8.53 9.77
N HIS A 81 -7.73 -8.20 10.93
CA HIS A 81 -7.79 -6.84 11.43
C HIS A 81 -6.39 -6.26 11.69
N HIS A 82 -5.48 -7.02 12.31
CA HIS A 82 -4.08 -6.58 12.49
C HIS A 82 -3.41 -6.24 11.16
N VAL A 83 -3.55 -7.11 10.15
CA VAL A 83 -2.98 -6.91 8.82
C VAL A 83 -3.63 -5.72 8.10
N ASN A 84 -4.94 -5.54 8.23
CA ASN A 84 -5.67 -4.40 7.65
C ASN A 84 -5.19 -3.06 8.24
N VAL A 85 -5.02 -2.97 9.56
CA VAL A 85 -4.48 -1.76 10.20
C VAL A 85 -3.06 -1.48 9.71
N ALA A 86 -2.21 -2.51 9.63
CA ALA A 86 -0.86 -2.38 9.10
C ALA A 86 -0.85 -1.92 7.62
N TYR A 87 -1.84 -2.36 6.82
CA TYR A 87 -1.98 -1.99 5.42
C TYR A 87 -2.29 -0.50 5.26
N PHE A 88 -3.29 0.02 5.97
CA PHE A 88 -3.62 1.45 5.91
C PHE A 88 -2.48 2.32 6.42
N ASN A 89 -1.80 1.93 7.50
CA ASN A 89 -0.60 2.64 7.98
C ASN A 89 0.54 2.63 6.96
N PHE A 90 0.69 1.55 6.20
CA PHE A 90 1.67 1.47 5.13
C PHE A 90 1.31 2.40 3.96
N LEU A 91 0.04 2.43 3.56
CA LEU A 91 -0.45 3.33 2.51
C LEU A 91 -0.28 4.80 2.90
N ASP A 92 -0.68 5.17 4.12
CA ASP A 92 -0.57 6.54 4.61
C ASP A 92 0.88 7.05 4.58
N LYS A 93 1.84 6.22 5.00
CA LYS A 93 3.27 6.56 4.90
C LYS A 93 3.75 6.79 3.46
N ILE A 94 3.25 6.01 2.51
CA ILE A 94 3.62 6.14 1.09
C ILE A 94 2.97 7.37 0.49
N LEU A 95 1.67 7.54 0.68
CA LEU A 95 0.89 8.65 0.16
C LEU A 95 1.37 9.98 0.75
N GLY A 96 1.66 10.01 2.06
CA GLY A 96 2.26 11.17 2.72
C GLY A 96 3.63 11.54 2.14
N LYS A 97 4.47 10.55 1.77
CA LYS A 97 5.74 10.83 1.07
C LYS A 97 5.51 11.41 -0.32
N TYR A 98 4.57 10.86 -1.09
CA TYR A 98 4.24 11.34 -2.42
C TYR A 98 3.65 12.75 -2.41
N ASN A 99 2.72 13.02 -1.50
CA ASN A 99 2.09 14.32 -1.38
C ASN A 99 3.14 15.40 -1.06
N ARG A 100 4.06 15.13 -0.13
CA ARG A 100 5.17 16.06 0.17
C ARG A 100 6.08 16.31 -1.03
N ALA A 101 6.40 15.26 -1.81
CA ALA A 101 7.21 15.42 -3.01
C ALA A 101 6.49 16.24 -4.10
N ALA A 102 5.19 15.99 -4.30
CA ALA A 102 4.35 16.73 -5.24
C ALA A 102 4.23 18.21 -4.83
N VAL A 103 3.89 18.49 -3.57
CA VAL A 103 3.83 19.86 -3.03
C VAL A 103 5.17 20.59 -3.19
N SER A 104 6.29 19.90 -2.92
CA SER A 104 7.63 20.48 -3.12
C SER A 104 7.92 20.80 -4.60
N ALA A 105 7.59 19.89 -5.52
CA ALA A 105 7.77 20.10 -6.95
C ALA A 105 6.93 21.28 -7.47
N VAL A 106 5.66 21.35 -7.06
CA VAL A 106 4.77 22.46 -7.38
C VAL A 106 5.33 23.77 -6.82
N SER A 107 5.76 23.80 -5.55
CA SER A 107 6.33 25.00 -4.94
C SER A 107 7.60 25.50 -5.66
N LYS A 108 8.50 24.59 -6.05
CA LYS A 108 9.70 24.91 -6.86
C LYS A 108 9.32 25.51 -8.22
N ASN A 109 8.39 24.86 -8.92
CA ASN A 109 7.93 25.33 -10.23
C ASN A 109 7.18 26.67 -10.13
N SER A 110 6.35 26.88 -9.11
CA SER A 110 5.69 28.15 -8.83
C SER A 110 6.70 29.28 -8.55
N THR A 111 7.78 28.97 -7.86
CA THR A 111 8.86 29.95 -7.61
C THR A 111 9.63 30.28 -8.88
N LYS A 112 9.97 29.27 -9.69
CA LYS A 112 10.58 29.48 -11.02
C LYS A 112 9.66 30.29 -11.92
N TYR A 113 8.37 29.96 -11.97
CA TYR A 113 7.34 30.69 -12.71
C TYR A 113 7.27 32.15 -12.27
N ARG A 114 7.20 32.44 -10.97
CA ARG A 114 7.19 33.83 -10.46
C ARG A 114 8.42 34.62 -10.91
N ARG A 115 9.60 33.99 -10.93
CA ARG A 115 10.83 34.61 -11.42
C ARG A 115 10.79 34.88 -12.93
N LEU A 116 10.31 33.92 -13.73
CA LEU A 116 10.16 34.09 -15.18
C LEU A 116 9.14 35.18 -15.51
N LYS A 117 7.98 35.16 -14.84
CA LYS A 117 6.89 36.13 -15.02
C LYS A 117 7.32 37.58 -14.79
N ARG A 118 8.28 37.85 -13.89
CA ARG A 118 8.80 39.21 -13.65
C ARG A 118 9.45 39.83 -14.89
N ASN A 119 9.97 39.00 -15.79
CA ASN A 119 10.69 39.43 -16.97
C ASN A 119 9.81 39.41 -18.24
N TRP A 120 8.52 39.07 -18.12
CA TRP A 120 7.61 39.01 -19.25
C TRP A 120 6.92 40.36 -19.47
N ALA A 121 6.86 40.81 -20.72
CA ALA A 121 6.00 41.92 -21.09
C ALA A 121 4.53 41.52 -20.88
N THR A 122 3.65 42.51 -20.66
CA THR A 122 2.23 42.25 -20.37
C THR A 122 1.53 41.50 -21.52
N THR A 123 1.99 41.71 -22.75
CA THR A 123 1.52 41.09 -23.99
C THR A 123 1.88 39.61 -24.12
N ASP A 124 2.90 39.12 -23.40
CA ASP A 124 3.37 37.74 -23.50
C ASP A 124 2.60 36.78 -22.56
N ARG A 125 1.67 37.32 -21.77
CA ARG A 125 0.93 36.57 -20.75
C ARG A 125 -0.29 35.90 -21.37
N VAL A 126 -0.15 34.63 -21.72
CA VAL A 126 -1.25 33.80 -22.22
C VAL A 126 -1.76 32.90 -21.10
N HIS A 127 -3.08 32.84 -20.95
CA HIS A 127 -3.74 31.95 -20.00
C HIS A 127 -4.32 30.73 -20.73
N LEU A 128 -4.16 29.56 -20.11
CA LEU A 128 -4.91 28.37 -20.52
C LEU A 128 -6.41 28.69 -20.42
N LYS A 129 -7.09 28.67 -21.58
CA LYS A 129 -8.54 28.79 -21.67
C LYS A 129 -9.12 27.40 -21.85
N VAL A 130 -10.17 27.09 -21.10
CA VAL A 130 -10.99 25.92 -21.36
C VAL A 130 -11.86 26.27 -22.57
N THR A 131 -11.68 25.55 -23.67
CA THR A 131 -12.60 25.61 -24.80
C THR A 131 -13.67 24.55 -24.58
N ALA A 132 -14.94 24.94 -24.67
CA ALA A 132 -16.02 23.97 -24.76
C ALA A 132 -15.83 23.14 -26.03
N ALA A 133 -15.99 21.81 -25.91
CA ALA A 133 -15.99 20.90 -27.05
C ALA A 133 -17.29 21.03 -27.83
#